data_AF-R5ZLM2-F1
#
_entry.id   AF-R5ZLM2-F1
#
_cell.length_a   1.000
_cell.length_b   1.000
_cell.length_c   1.000
_cell.angle_alpha   90.00
_cell.angle_beta   90.00
_cell.angle_gamma   90.00
#
_symmetry.space_group_name_H-M   'P 1'
#
loop_
_entity.id
_entity.type
_entity.pdbx_description
1 polymer ?
#
loop_
_entity_poly.entity_id
_entity_poly.type
_entity_poly.pdbx_seq_one_letter_code
_entity_poly.pdbx_strand_id
1 'polypeptide(L)' 'MCFYCKCKTTKPSVTTHVVTFDNCVIIIKNVPCEECEECGEKYFSDEVMSRLEKIVEKAREIASEVYVTDYNNKVA' A
#
# COMPACT_ATOMS: atom_id res chain seq x y z
N MET A 1 -7.91 -13.84 10.92
CA MET A 1 -8.08 -15.10 10.17
C MET A 1 -8.02 -14.78 8.69
N CYS A 2 -7.04 -15.33 7.97
CA CYS A 2 -6.83 -15.15 6.55
C CYS A 2 -8.03 -15.69 5.74
N PHE A 3 -8.50 -14.89 4.78
CA PHE A 3 -9.65 -15.26 3.97
C PHE A 3 -9.36 -16.39 2.98
N TYR A 4 -8.13 -16.44 2.44
CA TYR A 4 -7.67 -17.40 1.43
C TYR A 4 -7.29 -18.76 2.01
N CYS A 5 -6.27 -18.83 2.87
CA CYS A 5 -5.74 -20.10 3.40
C CYS A 5 -6.32 -20.51 4.77
N LYS A 6 -7.22 -19.68 5.34
CA LYS A 6 -7.86 -19.91 6.66
C LYS A 6 -6.90 -19.93 7.85
N CYS A 7 -5.61 -19.62 7.66
CA CYS A 7 -4.67 -19.43 8.76
C CYS A 7 -5.20 -18.36 9.74
N LYS A 8 -5.03 -18.58 11.04
CA LYS A 8 -5.57 -17.69 12.06
C LYS A 8 -4.62 -16.56 12.44
N THR A 9 -3.33 -16.69 12.11
CA THR A 9 -2.29 -15.75 12.49
C THR A 9 -1.84 -14.88 11.33
N THR A 10 -1.52 -13.64 11.67
CA THR A 10 -0.93 -12.62 10.82
C THR A 10 0.22 -11.98 11.60
N LYS A 11 1.22 -11.48 10.88
CA LYS A 11 2.34 -10.74 11.45
C LYS A 11 2.41 -9.33 10.85
N PRO A 12 2.84 -8.32 11.62
CA PRO A 12 3.17 -7.01 11.05
C PRO A 12 4.28 -7.14 10.01
N SER A 13 4.10 -6.49 8.85
CA SER A 13 5.03 -6.50 7.73
C SER A 13 4.96 -5.16 6.98
N VAL A 14 5.85 -4.97 6.01
CA VAL A 14 5.84 -3.83 5.10
C VAL A 14 5.90 -4.31 3.65
N THR A 15 5.19 -3.61 2.77
CA THR A 15 5.16 -3.94 1.34
C THR A 15 5.27 -2.70 0.48
N THR A 16 5.61 -2.90 -0.79
CA THR A 16 5.39 -1.90 -1.83
C THR A 16 3.98 -2.05 -2.36
N HIS A 17 3.24 -0.94 -2.46
CA HIS A 17 1.93 -0.85 -3.09
C HIS A 17 2.07 -0.08 -4.41
N VAL A 18 1.58 -0.66 -5.51
CA VAL A 18 1.65 -0.06 -6.84
C VAL A 18 0.25 0.25 -7.31
N VAL A 19 0.02 1.50 -7.68
CA VAL A 19 -1.26 1.99 -8.21
C VAL A 19 -1.02 2.44 -9.64
N THR A 20 -1.82 1.93 -10.56
CA THR A 20 -1.86 2.40 -11.95
C THR A 20 -3.11 3.23 -12.13
N PHE A 21 -2.95 4.49 -12.56
CA PHE A 21 -4.04 5.41 -12.79
C PHE A 21 -3.81 6.17 -14.09
N ASP A 22 -4.72 6.02 -15.06
CA ASP A 22 -4.56 6.50 -16.44
C ASP A 22 -3.19 6.09 -17.02
N ASN A 23 -2.33 7.06 -17.34
CA ASN A 23 -0.97 6.86 -17.85
C ASN A 23 0.11 7.02 -16.77
N CYS A 24 -0.29 7.06 -15.50
CA CYS A 24 0.61 7.23 -14.36
C CYS A 24 0.74 5.93 -13.54
N VAL A 25 1.99 5.55 -13.23
CA VAL A 25 2.30 4.49 -12.27
C VAL A 25 2.84 5.10 -10.98
N ILE A 26 2.11 4.90 -9.88
CA ILE A 26 2.46 5.36 -8.54
C ILE A 26 2.97 4.17 -7.73
N ILE A 27 4.23 4.24 -7.29
CA ILE A 27 4.90 3.21 -6.49
C ILE A 27 5.10 3.75 -5.07
N ILE A 28 4.40 3.18 -4.11
CA ILE A 28 4.45 3.58 -2.69
C ILE A 28 5.20 2.49 -1.93
N LYS A 29 6.40 2.80 -1.45
CA LYS A 29 7.24 1.87 -0.69
C LYS A 29 6.92 1.89 0.81
N ASN A 30 7.30 0.84 1.52
CA ASN A 30 7.24 0.76 2.98
C ASN A 30 5.82 0.95 3.56
N VAL A 31 4.81 0.47 2.85
CA VAL A 31 3.42 0.49 3.30
C VAL A 31 3.23 -0.57 4.40
N PRO A 32 2.85 -0.19 5.62
CA PRO A 32 2.60 -1.14 6.70
C PRO A 32 1.38 -2.01 6.38
N CYS A 33 1.49 -3.30 6.64
CA CYS A 33 0.43 -4.28 6.40
C CYS A 33 0.52 -5.43 7.41
N GLU A 34 -0.52 -6.23 7.48
CA GLU A 34 -0.49 -7.53 8.12
C GLU A 34 -0.29 -8.62 7.06
N GLU A 35 0.71 -9.46 7.24
CA GLU A 35 1.02 -10.56 6.32
C GLU A 35 0.59 -11.89 6.96
N CYS A 36 -0.13 -12.71 6.21
CA CYS A 36 -0.43 -14.06 6.63
C CYS A 36 0.86 -14.89 6.66
N GLU A 37 1.12 -15.55 7.79
CA GLU A 37 2.36 -16.30 7.99
C GLU A 37 2.51 -17.52 7.06
N GLU A 38 1.40 -18.08 6.59
CA GLU A 38 1.39 -19.30 5.78
C GLU A 38 1.38 -19.03 4.27
N CYS A 39 0.50 -18.13 3.80
CA CYS A 39 0.32 -17.88 2.35
C CYS A 39 0.88 -16.54 1.89
N GLY A 40 1.35 -15.68 2.80
CA GLY A 40 1.91 -14.37 2.45
C GLY A 40 0.88 -13.33 2.02
N GLU A 41 -0.41 -13.59 2.21
CA GLU A 41 -1.48 -12.64 1.86
C GLU A 41 -1.36 -11.37 2.71
N LYS A 42 -1.51 -10.19 2.09
CA LYS A 42 -1.32 -8.90 2.74
C LYS A 42 -2.67 -8.23 2.99
N TYR A 43 -2.86 -7.76 4.21
CA TYR A 43 -4.04 -7.04 4.66
C TYR A 43 -3.62 -5.63 5.08
N PHE A 44 -4.41 -4.64 4.65
CA PHE A 44 -4.22 -3.25 5.03
C PHE A 44 -5.35 -2.84 5.97
N SER A 45 -5.05 -2.05 6.99
CA SER A 45 -6.08 -1.46 7.84
C SER A 45 -6.75 -0.28 7.14
N ASP A 46 -7.93 0.11 7.61
CA ASP A 46 -8.66 1.27 7.09
C ASP A 46 -7.83 2.57 7.18
N GLU A 47 -7.03 2.72 8.24
CA GLU A 47 -6.11 3.86 8.39
C GLU A 47 -5.05 3.90 7.29
N VAL A 48 -4.45 2.74 6.98
CA VAL A 48 -3.44 2.63 5.93
C VAL A 48 -4.05 2.92 4.57
N MET A 49 -5.23 2.36 4.29
CA MET A 49 -5.96 2.62 3.05
C MET A 49 -6.30 4.11 2.89
N SER A 50 -6.82 4.77 3.93
CA SER A 50 -7.13 6.20 3.88
C SER A 50 -5.89 7.06 3.61
N ARG A 51 -4.72 6.67 4.14
CA ARG A 51 -3.46 7.37 3.84
C ARG A 51 -2.97 7.11 2.43
N LEU A 52 -3.09 5.89 1.92
CA LEU A 52 -2.75 5.56 0.53
C LEU A 52 -3.59 6.38 -0.46
N GLU A 53 -4.89 6.52 -0.21
CA GLU A 53 -5.78 7.36 -1.01
C GLU A 53 -5.28 8.80 -1.10
N LYS A 54 -4.94 9.43 0.04
CA LYS A 54 -4.38 10.79 0.07
C LYS A 54 -3.06 10.93 -0.69
N ILE A 55 -2.19 9.91 -0.61
CA ILE A 55 -0.93 9.88 -1.35
C ILE A 55 -1.21 9.83 -2.86
N VAL A 56 -2.14 8.98 -3.27
CA VAL A 56 -2.53 8.83 -4.67
C VAL A 56 -3.17 10.12 -5.20
N GLU A 57 -4.08 10.74 -4.44
CA GLU A 57 -4.72 12.02 -4.83
C GLU A 57 -3.69 13.12 -5.06
N LYS A 58 -2.75 13.31 -4.12
CA LYS A 58 -1.67 14.30 -4.28
C LYS A 58 -0.72 13.96 -5.43
N ALA A 59 -0.42 12.67 -5.63
CA ALA A 59 0.43 12.24 -6.74
C ALA A 59 -0.22 12.53 -8.11
N ARG A 60 -1.55 12.43 -8.22
CA ARG A 60 -2.28 12.75 -9.46
C ARG A 60 -2.11 14.20 -9.91
N GLU A 61 -1.97 15.14 -8.98
CA GLU A 61 -1.77 16.55 -9.32
C GLU A 61 -0.37 16.84 -9.89
N ILE A 62 0.61 15.97 -9.63
CA ILE A 62 2.03 16.24 -9.88
C ILE A 62 2.63 15.29 -10.93
N ALA A 63 2.10 14.08 -11.08
CA ALA A 63 2.81 13.01 -11.77
C ALA A 63 2.71 13.08 -13.30
N SER A 64 3.86 13.04 -13.97
CA SER A 64 3.95 12.99 -15.44
C SER A 64 3.71 11.58 -16.00
N GLU A 65 4.38 10.55 -15.47
CA GLU A 65 4.30 9.16 -15.98
C GLU A 65 4.59 8.11 -14.90
N VAL A 66 5.63 8.31 -14.07
CA VAL A 66 5.96 7.43 -12.94
C VAL A 66 6.24 8.28 -11.71
N TYR A 67 5.60 7.96 -10.60
CA TYR A 67 5.79 8.62 -9.31
C TYR A 67 6.17 7.59 -8.25
N VAL A 68 7.36 7.75 -7.64
CA VAL A 68 7.83 6.86 -6.59
C VAL A 68 7.91 7.62 -5.28
N THR A 69 7.25 7.11 -4.25
CA THR A 69 7.24 7.73 -2.92
C THR A 69 7.37 6.68 -1.81
N ASP A 70 7.63 7.16 -0.60
CA ASP A 70 7.67 6.35 0.60
C ASP A 70 6.43 6.62 1.44
N TYR A 71 5.79 5.57 1.95
CA TYR A 71 4.62 5.71 2.81
C TYR A 71 4.89 6.59 4.02
N ASN A 72 6.10 6.53 4.59
CA ASN A 72 6.49 7.28 5.78
C ASN A 72 6.87 8.73 5.47
N ASN A 73 7.11 9.08 4.20
CA ASN A 73 7.35 10.48 3.86
C ASN A 73 6.10 11.28 4.22
N LYS A 74 6.30 12.37 4.97
CA LYS A 74 5.23 13.32 5.22
C LYS A 74 4.87 13.92 3.88
N VAL A 75 3.67 13.62 3.41
CA VAL A 75 3.11 14.34 2.28
C VAL A 75 2.78 15.73 2.80
N ALA A 76 3.76 16.64 2.68
CA ALA A 76 3.64 18.04 3.05
C ALA A 76 2.44 18.69 2.37
#